data_AF-A0A7W0VW63-F1
#
_entry.id   AF-A0A7W0VW63-F1
#
_cell.length_a   1.000
_cell.length_b   1.000
_cell.length_c   1.000
_cell.angle_alpha   90.00
_cell.angle_beta   90.00
_cell.angle_gamma   90.00
#
_symmetry.space_group_name_H-M   'P 1'
#
loop_
_entity.id
_entity.type
_entity.pdbx_description
1 polymer ?
#
loop_
_entity_poly.entity_id
_entity_poly.type
_entity_poly.pdbx_seq_one_letter_code
_entity_poly.pdbx_strand_id
1 'polypeptide(L)'
;MKPLESGGVIARNGFGFQDHVAATFCVRMLTDGTMVEVWCETLDDITVVWNINGKEIFEFVQVKSNELDQLWSVPVLCKRPKKGSKRRDSIVEKSLAYDRGDEDCRFRLVTALGFKKDLIPLTFEYGQPGRICAPDIAAMAMQFKKSLRAKVAPTSPKGNGLDSWLERLVLHCVSDSESLAAKNKMALMKACGAHGLQFEGDHLDYMYEQLVRYVYEAAKAPWDVDPDQKKIDKSSLLDLLRGESERAGMPTMTAGTALRRKMKAAGFDDTAVKSALELRRKFRSRSLDPSYVGGKAKEYREAAYVALHRLRGKLASDLTVKDGLAFQERCCNKLEQIAASAQPQDRSLETYLIGFMYDVTDRCEHKFTR
;
A
#
# COMPACT_ATOMS: atom_id res chain seq x y z
N MET A 1 -22.33 8.92 3.17
CA MET A 1 -23.06 8.86 1.88
C MET A 1 -23.00 7.45 1.24
N LYS A 2 -24.06 6.95 0.58
CA LYS A 2 -24.03 5.68 -0.21
C LYS A 2 -23.48 5.94 -1.63
N PRO A 3 -22.73 5.02 -2.28
CA PRO A 3 -22.34 5.11 -3.69
C PRO A 3 -23.54 5.28 -4.64
N LEU A 4 -23.33 5.97 -5.77
CA LEU A 4 -24.36 6.13 -6.81
C LEU A 4 -24.41 4.95 -7.78
N GLU A 5 -23.29 4.26 -7.99
CA GLU A 5 -23.23 3.08 -8.84
C GLU A 5 -22.87 1.82 -8.02
N SER A 6 -23.86 1.01 -7.71
CA SER A 6 -23.68 -0.36 -7.20
C SER A 6 -23.67 -1.35 -8.38
N GLY A 7 -22.82 -1.11 -9.37
CA GLY A 7 -22.68 -1.99 -10.53
C GLY A 7 -22.35 -3.43 -10.11
N GLY A 8 -22.86 -4.43 -10.84
CA GLY A 8 -22.52 -5.83 -10.58
C GLY A 8 -21.02 -6.08 -10.67
N VAL A 9 -20.51 -7.00 -9.83
CA VAL A 9 -19.10 -7.40 -9.81
C VAL A 9 -18.75 -8.02 -11.17
N ILE A 10 -18.19 -7.22 -12.08
CA ILE A 10 -17.65 -7.75 -13.34
C ILE A 10 -16.38 -8.51 -12.99
N ALA A 11 -16.28 -9.77 -13.42
CA ALA A 11 -15.07 -10.57 -13.28
C ALA A 11 -13.91 -9.87 -14.00
N ARG A 12 -13.00 -9.26 -13.22
CA ARG A 12 -11.77 -8.64 -13.71
C ARG A 12 -10.62 -9.63 -13.61
N ASN A 13 -9.94 -9.90 -14.71
CA ASN A 13 -8.70 -10.67 -14.72
C ASN A 13 -7.53 -9.70 -14.53
N GLY A 14 -6.91 -9.72 -13.34
CA GLY A 14 -5.74 -8.89 -13.00
C GLY A 14 -6.07 -7.50 -12.44
N PHE A 15 -5.01 -6.76 -12.08
CA PHE A 15 -5.08 -5.38 -11.59
C PHE A 15 -5.20 -4.40 -12.76
N GLY A 16 -6.11 -3.45 -12.64
CA GLY A 16 -6.32 -2.40 -13.64
C GLY A 16 -5.63 -1.08 -13.27
N PHE A 17 -5.58 -0.17 -14.24
CA PHE A 17 -5.09 1.21 -14.04
C PHE A 17 -5.73 1.90 -12.83
N GLN A 18 -7.04 1.71 -12.62
CA GLN A 18 -7.74 2.27 -11.48
C GLN A 18 -7.26 1.74 -10.12
N ASP A 19 -6.80 0.49 -10.04
CA ASP A 19 -6.34 -0.10 -8.78
C ASP A 19 -4.99 0.51 -8.39
N HIS A 20 -4.15 0.81 -9.38
CA HIS A 20 -2.93 1.60 -9.17
C HIS A 20 -3.22 3.06 -8.80
N VAL A 21 -4.26 3.68 -9.35
CA VAL A 21 -4.69 5.03 -8.94
C VAL A 21 -5.19 5.02 -7.49
N ALA A 22 -6.02 4.05 -7.10
CA ALA A 22 -6.46 3.89 -5.71
C ALA A 22 -5.27 3.62 -4.76
N ALA A 23 -4.30 2.81 -5.19
CA ALA A 23 -3.06 2.59 -4.44
C ALA A 23 -2.26 3.88 -4.22
N THR A 24 -2.25 4.82 -5.18
CA THR A 24 -1.63 6.14 -4.99
C THR A 24 -2.24 6.90 -3.81
N PHE A 25 -3.58 6.89 -3.68
CA PHE A 25 -4.26 7.52 -2.54
C PHE A 25 -3.95 6.78 -1.24
N CYS A 26 -3.96 5.44 -1.24
CA CYS A 26 -3.59 4.65 -0.07
C CYS A 26 -2.16 4.96 0.41
N VAL A 27 -1.18 5.02 -0.50
CA VAL A 27 0.20 5.41 -0.17
C VAL A 27 0.26 6.83 0.38
N ARG A 28 -0.47 7.77 -0.24
CA ARG A 28 -0.51 9.17 0.21
C ARG A 28 -1.06 9.28 1.63
N MET A 29 -2.11 8.53 1.96
CA MET A 29 -2.75 8.49 3.29
C MET A 29 -1.77 8.15 4.42
N LEU A 30 -0.74 7.34 4.14
CA LEU A 30 0.28 7.03 5.14
C LEU A 30 1.09 8.26 5.56
N THR A 31 1.26 9.23 4.66
CA THR A 31 2.09 10.44 4.87
C THR A 31 1.28 11.71 5.11
N ASP A 32 0.06 11.79 4.58
CA ASP A 32 -0.81 12.96 4.66
C ASP A 32 -1.79 12.80 5.84
N GLY A 33 -1.57 13.55 6.92
CA GLY A 33 -2.41 13.47 8.13
C GLY A 33 -3.84 13.97 7.94
N THR A 34 -4.14 14.63 6.82
CA THR A 34 -5.48 15.12 6.50
C THR A 34 -6.30 14.08 5.72
N MET A 35 -5.68 13.08 5.11
CA MET A 35 -6.39 12.00 4.42
C MET A 35 -6.69 10.89 5.41
N VAL A 36 -7.95 10.52 5.56
CA VAL A 36 -8.40 9.58 6.59
C VAL A 36 -8.83 8.23 6.03
N GLU A 37 -9.49 8.22 4.87
CA GLU A 37 -10.00 6.99 4.25
C GLU A 37 -9.96 7.05 2.72
N VAL A 38 -9.82 5.88 2.11
CA VAL A 38 -9.95 5.65 0.67
C VAL A 38 -11.00 4.57 0.43
N TRP A 39 -12.06 4.92 -0.27
CA TRP A 39 -13.17 4.03 -0.57
C TRP A 39 -13.05 3.56 -2.02
N CYS A 40 -12.91 2.25 -2.21
CA CYS A 40 -12.78 1.64 -3.52
C CYS A 40 -14.18 1.26 -4.04
N GLU A 41 -14.82 2.16 -4.77
CA GLU A 41 -16.15 1.92 -5.33
C GLU A 41 -16.11 1.00 -6.56
N THR A 42 -17.28 0.50 -6.96
CA THR A 42 -17.39 -0.37 -8.12
C THR A 42 -17.35 0.47 -9.41
N LEU A 43 -16.46 0.11 -10.35
CA LEU A 43 -16.31 0.71 -11.69
C LEU A 43 -15.83 2.17 -11.74
N ASP A 44 -14.51 2.36 -11.92
CA ASP A 44 -13.84 3.62 -12.28
C ASP A 44 -13.98 4.78 -11.27
N ASP A 45 -14.62 4.57 -10.12
CA ASP A 45 -14.85 5.62 -9.12
C ASP A 45 -14.13 5.25 -7.81
N ILE A 46 -13.47 6.24 -7.19
CA ILE A 46 -12.82 6.14 -5.87
C ILE A 46 -13.29 7.35 -5.08
N THR A 47 -13.60 7.16 -3.80
CA THR A 47 -13.93 8.29 -2.91
C THR A 47 -12.82 8.43 -1.88
N VAL A 48 -12.25 9.62 -1.76
CA VAL A 48 -11.20 9.92 -0.78
C VAL A 48 -11.79 10.84 0.28
N VAL A 49 -11.68 10.44 1.53
CA VAL A 49 -12.18 11.22 2.67
C VAL A 49 -11.03 11.98 3.30
N TRP A 50 -11.23 13.27 3.46
CA TRP A 50 -10.29 14.20 4.07
C TRP A 50 -10.88 14.77 5.35
N ASN A 51 -10.06 14.95 6.37
CA ASN A 51 -10.35 15.77 7.53
C ASN A 51 -9.48 17.04 7.46
N ILE A 52 -10.10 18.16 7.10
CA ILE A 52 -9.42 19.46 7.00
C ILE A 52 -10.06 20.40 8.02
N ASN A 53 -9.26 20.86 8.98
CA ASN A 53 -9.71 21.76 10.06
C ASN A 53 -10.94 21.23 10.82
N GLY A 54 -11.01 19.92 11.06
CA GLY A 54 -12.12 19.28 11.78
C GLY A 54 -13.38 19.09 10.94
N LYS A 55 -13.34 19.35 9.63
CA LYS A 55 -14.43 19.11 8.70
C LYS A 55 -14.09 17.97 7.75
N GLU A 56 -15.04 17.08 7.56
CA GLU A 56 -14.95 16.04 6.54
C GLU A 56 -15.25 16.61 5.16
N ILE A 57 -14.37 16.26 4.21
CA ILE A 57 -14.50 16.63 2.81
C ILE A 57 -14.38 15.35 1.99
N PHE A 58 -15.33 15.13 1.09
CA PHE A 58 -15.39 13.97 0.22
C PHE A 58 -14.87 14.35 -1.16
N GLU A 59 -13.75 13.79 -1.59
CA GLU A 59 -13.23 13.96 -2.94
C GLU A 59 -13.63 12.75 -3.81
N PHE A 60 -14.51 12.98 -4.78
CA PHE A 60 -14.92 11.98 -5.75
C PHE A 60 -13.93 11.94 -6.91
N VAL A 61 -13.19 10.84 -6.99
CA VAL A 61 -12.17 10.60 -8.00
C VAL A 61 -12.74 9.70 -9.07
N GLN A 62 -12.92 10.25 -10.26
CA GLN A 62 -13.26 9.47 -11.44
C GLN A 62 -12.01 9.12 -12.23
N VAL A 63 -11.79 7.84 -12.48
CA VAL A 63 -10.66 7.33 -13.26
C VAL A 63 -11.09 7.06 -14.69
N LYS A 64 -10.23 7.41 -15.65
CA LYS A 64 -10.42 7.15 -17.08
C LYS A 64 -9.11 6.62 -17.68
N SER A 65 -9.04 5.30 -17.81
CA SER A 65 -7.91 4.59 -18.43
C SER A 65 -7.99 4.51 -19.95
N ASN A 66 -9.13 4.89 -20.54
CA ASN A 66 -9.39 4.66 -21.95
C ASN A 66 -8.42 5.46 -22.84
N GLU A 67 -7.84 4.76 -23.81
CA GLU A 67 -7.11 5.35 -24.93
C GLU A 67 -8.10 6.16 -25.78
N LEU A 68 -8.22 7.45 -25.45
CA LEU A 68 -8.73 8.41 -26.41
C LEU A 68 -7.64 8.63 -27.46
N ASP A 69 -8.05 8.82 -28.70
CA ASP A 69 -7.18 9.28 -29.79
C ASP A 69 -6.87 10.79 -29.70
N GLN A 70 -7.30 11.45 -28.62
CA GLN A 70 -7.22 12.89 -28.44
C GLN A 70 -7.03 13.28 -26.98
N LEU A 71 -6.44 14.47 -26.77
CA LEU A 71 -6.38 15.11 -25.46
C LEU A 71 -7.78 15.42 -24.92
N TRP A 72 -7.92 15.35 -23.60
CA TRP A 72 -9.14 15.74 -22.90
C TRP A 72 -9.42 17.23 -23.12
N SER A 73 -10.68 17.53 -23.42
CA SER A 73 -11.14 18.88 -23.74
C SER A 73 -12.56 19.08 -23.23
N VAL A 74 -13.02 20.33 -23.12
CA VAL A 74 -14.37 20.66 -22.66
C VAL A 74 -15.46 19.84 -23.40
N PRO A 75 -15.44 19.71 -24.74
CA PRO A 75 -16.42 18.88 -25.45
C PRO A 75 -16.38 17.39 -25.09
N VAL A 76 -15.20 16.85 -24.81
CA VAL A 76 -15.06 15.44 -24.43
C VAL A 76 -15.63 15.22 -23.04
N LEU A 77 -15.37 16.14 -22.09
CA LEU A 77 -15.91 16.08 -20.73
C LEU A 77 -17.44 16.22 -20.69
N CYS A 78 -17.99 17.06 -21.57
CA CYS A 78 -19.43 17.30 -21.69
C CYS A 78 -20.17 16.25 -22.54
N LYS A 79 -19.45 15.31 -23.17
CA LYS A 79 -20.04 14.33 -24.08
C LYS A 79 -20.87 13.31 -23.30
N ARG A 80 -22.16 13.23 -23.62
CA ARG A 80 -23.02 12.14 -23.15
C ARG A 80 -22.80 10.86 -23.97
N PRO A 81 -22.87 9.67 -23.37
CA PRO A 81 -22.80 8.41 -24.10
C PRO A 81 -23.89 8.27 -25.17
N LYS A 82 -23.65 7.45 -26.20
CA LYS A 82 -24.62 7.23 -27.29
C LYS A 82 -25.96 6.69 -26.76
N LYS A 83 -27.05 7.06 -27.44
CA LYS A 83 -28.42 6.60 -27.15
C LYS A 83 -28.47 5.07 -27.18
N GLY A 84 -28.86 4.44 -26.05
CA GLY A 84 -28.82 2.98 -25.86
C GLY A 84 -27.82 2.49 -24.80
N SER A 85 -26.88 3.35 -24.36
CA SER A 85 -26.03 3.08 -23.21
C SER A 85 -26.83 3.09 -21.90
N LYS A 86 -26.51 2.17 -20.96
CA LYS A 86 -27.06 2.17 -19.59
C LYS A 86 -26.71 3.46 -18.84
N ARG A 87 -25.54 4.06 -19.14
CA ARG A 87 -25.11 5.38 -18.62
C ARG A 87 -25.54 6.49 -19.59
N ARG A 88 -26.25 7.50 -19.12
CA ARG A 88 -26.75 8.63 -19.93
C ARG A 88 -26.04 9.96 -19.67
N ASP A 89 -25.31 10.05 -18.57
CA ASP A 89 -24.75 11.30 -18.07
C ASP A 89 -23.31 11.50 -18.58
N SER A 90 -22.96 12.77 -18.80
CA SER A 90 -21.57 13.19 -19.03
C SER A 90 -20.75 13.12 -17.74
N ILE A 91 -19.42 13.27 -17.85
CA ILE A 91 -18.53 13.32 -16.67
C ILE A 91 -18.92 14.44 -15.71
N VAL A 92 -19.30 15.59 -16.27
CA VAL A 92 -19.74 16.77 -15.51
C VAL A 92 -21.00 16.46 -14.73
N GLU A 93 -22.01 15.88 -15.39
CA GLU A 93 -23.29 15.54 -14.77
C GLU A 93 -23.13 14.46 -13.70
N LYS A 94 -22.30 13.45 -13.97
CA LYS A 94 -22.00 12.40 -12.98
C LYS A 94 -21.30 12.99 -11.76
N SER A 95 -20.33 13.88 -11.94
CA SER A 95 -19.64 14.54 -10.83
C SER A 95 -20.62 15.35 -9.98
N LEU A 96 -21.43 16.21 -10.61
CA LEU A 96 -22.43 17.03 -9.91
C LEU A 96 -23.47 16.20 -9.15
N ALA A 97 -23.82 15.00 -9.63
CA ALA A 97 -24.75 14.12 -8.94
C ALA A 97 -24.24 13.63 -7.57
N TYR A 98 -22.92 13.58 -7.36
CA TYR A 98 -22.32 13.20 -6.07
C TYR A 98 -22.36 14.33 -5.02
N ASP A 99 -22.58 15.58 -5.42
CA ASP A 99 -22.72 16.72 -4.50
C ASP A 99 -24.13 16.78 -3.90
N ARG A 100 -24.41 15.79 -3.05
CA ARG A 100 -25.72 15.50 -2.46
C ARG A 100 -25.71 15.23 -0.95
N GLY A 101 -24.53 15.17 -0.36
CA GLY A 101 -24.34 14.91 1.06
C GLY A 101 -24.34 16.19 1.86
N ASP A 102 -24.34 16.05 3.18
CA ASP A 102 -24.21 17.20 4.08
C ASP A 102 -22.78 17.74 4.03
N GLU A 103 -21.81 16.86 3.78
CA GLU A 103 -20.38 17.15 3.71
C GLU A 103 -20.01 18.00 2.47
N ASP A 104 -18.85 18.64 2.54
CA ASP A 104 -18.29 19.36 1.40
C ASP A 104 -17.72 18.38 0.38
N CYS A 105 -18.01 18.60 -0.90
CA CYS A 105 -17.57 17.73 -1.99
C CYS A 105 -16.50 18.38 -2.86
N ARG A 106 -15.47 17.61 -3.21
CA ARG A 106 -14.44 17.91 -4.22
C ARG A 106 -14.48 16.87 -5.33
N PHE A 107 -13.90 17.19 -6.46
CA PHE A 107 -13.89 16.33 -7.63
C PHE A 107 -12.50 16.20 -8.21
N ARG A 108 -12.16 15.00 -8.65
CA ARG A 108 -10.91 14.73 -9.34
C ARG A 108 -11.16 13.84 -10.54
N LEU A 109 -10.57 14.20 -11.68
CA LEU A 109 -10.56 13.33 -12.86
C LEU A 109 -9.13 12.86 -13.09
N VAL A 110 -8.90 11.56 -12.99
CA VAL A 110 -7.58 10.93 -13.22
C VAL A 110 -7.56 10.25 -14.58
N THR A 111 -6.64 10.64 -15.46
CA THR A 111 -6.59 10.19 -16.86
C THR A 111 -5.18 9.73 -17.24
N ALA A 112 -5.09 8.81 -18.22
CA ALA A 112 -3.83 8.40 -18.85
C ALA A 112 -3.29 9.43 -19.87
N LEU A 113 -4.21 10.19 -20.47
CA LEU A 113 -3.90 11.21 -21.48
C LEU A 113 -4.07 12.61 -20.92
N GLY A 114 -3.25 13.52 -21.43
CA GLY A 114 -3.23 14.92 -20.99
C GLY A 114 -4.46 15.71 -21.41
N PHE A 115 -4.44 16.99 -21.05
CA PHE A 115 -5.52 17.95 -21.26
C PHE A 115 -5.13 19.03 -22.27
N LYS A 116 -6.11 19.58 -22.98
CA LYS A 116 -5.91 20.75 -23.84
C LYS A 116 -5.62 22.00 -22.99
N LYS A 117 -5.03 23.01 -23.63
CA LYS A 117 -4.51 24.24 -22.99
C LYS A 117 -5.53 24.97 -22.12
N ASP A 118 -6.78 24.98 -22.54
CA ASP A 118 -7.93 25.57 -21.84
C ASP A 118 -8.21 24.91 -20.48
N LEU A 119 -7.80 23.66 -20.30
CA LEU A 119 -8.01 22.89 -19.06
C LEU A 119 -6.77 22.85 -18.15
N ILE A 120 -5.62 23.35 -18.59
CA ILE A 120 -4.36 23.34 -17.81
C ILE A 120 -4.48 24.06 -16.46
N PRO A 121 -5.22 25.19 -16.32
CA PRO A 121 -5.45 25.78 -15.00
C PRO A 121 -6.07 24.81 -13.99
N LEU A 122 -6.84 23.82 -14.47
CA LEU A 122 -7.47 22.84 -13.62
C LEU A 122 -6.56 21.68 -13.20
N THR A 123 -5.34 21.60 -13.76
CA THR A 123 -4.37 20.55 -13.38
C THR A 123 -3.56 20.88 -12.13
N PHE A 124 -3.63 22.13 -11.67
CA PHE A 124 -2.99 22.57 -10.42
C PHE A 124 -3.87 22.20 -9.22
N GLU A 125 -3.23 21.80 -8.12
CA GLU A 125 -3.93 21.50 -6.86
C GLU A 125 -4.54 22.78 -6.26
N TYR A 126 -5.50 22.57 -5.35
CA TYR A 126 -6.17 23.67 -4.64
C TYR A 126 -5.16 24.61 -3.97
N GLY A 127 -5.34 25.92 -4.16
CA GLY A 127 -4.51 26.96 -3.55
C GLY A 127 -3.12 27.16 -4.20
N GLN A 128 -2.76 26.41 -5.23
CA GLN A 128 -1.49 26.66 -5.95
C GLN A 128 -1.57 27.94 -6.80
N PRO A 129 -0.46 28.67 -7.02
CA PRO A 129 -0.45 29.91 -7.82
C PRO A 129 -1.01 29.71 -9.24
N GLY A 130 -0.71 28.58 -9.88
CA GLY A 130 -1.25 28.24 -11.21
C GLY A 130 -2.76 28.02 -11.22
N ARG A 131 -3.39 27.81 -10.05
CA ARG A 131 -4.85 27.73 -9.88
C ARG A 131 -5.46 29.08 -9.51
N ILE A 132 -4.79 29.85 -8.66
CA ILE A 132 -5.28 31.16 -8.17
C ILE A 132 -5.20 32.23 -9.27
N CYS A 133 -4.12 32.21 -10.06
CA CYS A 133 -3.81 33.29 -11.00
C CYS A 133 -4.31 33.05 -12.44
N ALA A 134 -4.87 31.87 -12.76
CA ALA A 134 -5.01 31.43 -14.16
C ALA A 134 -6.43 31.30 -14.74
N PRO A 135 -7.48 30.83 -14.04
CA PRO A 135 -8.78 30.67 -14.68
C PRO A 135 -9.74 31.82 -14.37
N ASP A 136 -10.24 32.48 -15.42
CA ASP A 136 -11.58 33.06 -15.38
C ASP A 136 -12.59 31.89 -15.35
N ILE A 137 -12.90 31.43 -14.13
CA ILE A 137 -13.82 30.32 -13.88
C ILE A 137 -15.18 30.59 -14.52
N ALA A 138 -15.65 31.84 -14.53
CA ALA A 138 -16.92 32.21 -15.14
C ALA A 138 -16.89 32.02 -16.66
N ALA A 139 -15.81 32.46 -17.33
CA ALA A 139 -15.62 32.22 -18.76
C ALA A 139 -15.55 30.72 -19.09
N MET A 140 -14.85 29.93 -18.28
CA MET A 140 -14.79 28.48 -18.45
C MET A 140 -16.16 27.82 -18.25
N ALA A 141 -16.92 28.22 -17.22
CA ALA A 141 -18.28 27.74 -16.98
C ALA A 141 -19.20 28.01 -18.18
N MET A 142 -19.09 29.18 -18.83
CA MET A 142 -19.82 29.48 -20.06
C MET A 142 -19.44 28.55 -21.21
N GLN A 143 -18.16 28.18 -21.37
CA GLN A 143 -17.72 27.22 -22.38
C GLN A 143 -18.31 25.83 -22.13
N PHE A 144 -18.29 25.35 -20.88
CA PHE A 144 -18.91 24.08 -20.49
C PHE A 144 -20.42 24.08 -20.77
N LYS A 145 -21.12 25.16 -20.37
CA LYS A 145 -22.57 25.32 -20.65
C LYS A 145 -22.87 25.23 -22.14
N LYS A 146 -22.10 25.93 -22.98
CA LYS A 146 -22.24 25.88 -24.44
C LYS A 146 -21.99 24.47 -24.99
N SER A 147 -20.99 23.78 -24.45
CA SER A 147 -20.60 22.44 -24.89
C SER A 147 -21.62 21.35 -24.56
N LEU A 148 -22.27 21.45 -23.40
CA LEU A 148 -23.35 20.55 -22.98
C LEU A 148 -24.61 20.69 -23.87
N ARG A 149 -24.73 21.76 -24.66
CA ARG A 149 -25.90 22.09 -25.50
C ARG A 149 -27.22 22.02 -24.73
N ALA A 150 -27.18 22.24 -23.42
CA ALA A 150 -28.34 22.15 -22.55
C ALA A 150 -29.02 23.52 -22.44
N LYS A 151 -30.36 23.54 -22.53
CA LYS A 151 -31.16 24.77 -22.31
C LYS A 151 -30.94 25.34 -20.90
N VAL A 152 -30.76 24.45 -19.93
CA VAL A 152 -30.46 24.75 -18.53
C VAL A 152 -29.15 24.07 -18.16
N ALA A 153 -28.25 24.79 -17.50
CA ALA A 153 -27.00 24.20 -17.03
C ALA A 153 -27.30 23.18 -15.91
N PRO A 154 -26.57 22.04 -15.85
CA PRO A 154 -26.76 21.08 -14.78
C PRO A 154 -26.38 21.72 -13.43
N THR A 155 -27.12 21.33 -12.39
CA THR A 155 -26.85 21.69 -11.00
C THR A 155 -26.82 20.42 -10.16
N SER A 156 -26.05 20.44 -9.08
CA SER A 156 -26.07 19.35 -8.11
C SER A 156 -27.37 19.35 -7.29
N PRO A 157 -27.68 18.26 -6.56
CA PRO A 157 -28.77 18.25 -5.59
C PRO A 157 -28.69 19.36 -4.52
N LYS A 158 -27.48 19.86 -4.19
CA LYS A 158 -27.28 21.04 -3.31
C LYS A 158 -27.50 22.39 -4.02
N GLY A 159 -27.83 22.39 -5.31
CA GLY A 159 -28.03 23.59 -6.11
C GLY A 159 -26.75 24.22 -6.66
N ASN A 160 -25.59 23.56 -6.50
CA ASN A 160 -24.33 24.09 -7.00
C ASN A 160 -24.21 23.93 -8.52
N GLY A 161 -23.75 24.99 -9.19
CA GLY A 161 -23.59 25.06 -10.64
C GLY A 161 -22.21 24.64 -11.17
N LEU A 162 -21.99 24.92 -12.46
CA LEU A 162 -20.74 24.61 -13.17
C LEU A 162 -19.53 25.39 -12.64
N ASP A 163 -19.74 26.64 -12.24
CA ASP A 163 -18.76 27.51 -11.58
C ASP A 163 -18.22 26.87 -10.29
N SER A 164 -19.14 26.52 -9.39
CA SER A 164 -18.81 25.86 -8.12
C SER A 164 -18.17 24.48 -8.35
N TRP A 165 -18.60 23.73 -9.36
CA TRP A 165 -17.97 22.47 -9.73
C TRP A 165 -16.54 22.68 -10.25
N LEU A 166 -16.32 23.65 -11.13
CA LEU A 166 -15.00 23.97 -11.68
C LEU A 166 -14.04 24.38 -10.58
N GLU A 167 -14.45 25.22 -9.64
CA GLU A 167 -13.63 25.62 -8.48
C GLU A 167 -13.17 24.41 -7.65
N ARG A 168 -14.00 23.38 -7.57
CA ARG A 168 -13.80 22.16 -6.78
C ARG A 168 -13.28 20.98 -7.60
N LEU A 169 -12.94 21.17 -8.86
CA LEU A 169 -12.41 20.14 -9.76
C LEU A 169 -10.89 20.23 -9.92
N VAL A 170 -10.21 19.10 -9.78
CA VAL A 170 -8.80 18.90 -10.16
C VAL A 170 -8.69 17.87 -11.28
N LEU A 171 -7.88 18.20 -12.29
CA LEU A 171 -7.56 17.31 -13.41
C LEU A 171 -6.16 16.72 -13.21
N HIS A 172 -6.04 15.40 -13.16
CA HIS A 172 -4.79 14.72 -12.89
C HIS A 172 -4.43 13.78 -14.03
N CYS A 173 -3.39 14.13 -14.79
CA CYS A 173 -2.83 13.25 -15.80
C CYS A 173 -1.72 12.40 -15.17
N VAL A 174 -1.89 11.09 -15.24
CA VAL A 174 -0.81 10.11 -15.04
C VAL A 174 -0.53 9.48 -16.41
N SER A 175 0.68 9.00 -16.68
CA SER A 175 1.01 8.52 -18.03
C SER A 175 0.38 7.16 -18.33
N ASP A 176 0.79 6.15 -17.60
CA ASP A 176 0.46 4.74 -17.84
C ASP A 176 0.57 3.96 -16.51
N SER A 177 0.03 2.75 -16.49
CA SER A 177 -0.01 1.91 -15.29
C SER A 177 1.38 1.56 -14.75
N GLU A 178 2.36 1.33 -15.62
CA GLU A 178 3.71 0.90 -15.24
C GLU A 178 4.48 2.05 -14.58
N SER A 179 4.47 3.21 -15.22
CA SER A 179 5.02 4.45 -14.66
C SER A 179 4.34 4.85 -13.34
N LEU A 180 3.01 4.67 -13.25
CA LEU A 180 2.28 4.93 -12.02
C LEU A 180 2.66 3.94 -10.92
N ALA A 181 2.81 2.65 -11.23
CA ALA A 181 3.26 1.64 -10.30
C ALA A 181 4.67 1.94 -9.78
N ALA A 182 5.61 2.30 -10.65
CA ALA A 182 6.96 2.68 -10.25
C ALA A 182 6.97 3.88 -9.29
N LYS A 183 6.18 4.94 -9.61
CA LYS A 183 6.02 6.10 -8.72
C LYS A 183 5.43 5.73 -7.37
N ASN A 184 4.38 4.90 -7.37
CA ASN A 184 3.74 4.43 -6.14
C ASN A 184 4.69 3.59 -5.29
N LYS A 185 5.51 2.72 -5.89
CA LYS A 185 6.52 1.92 -5.17
C LYS A 185 7.52 2.83 -4.46
N MET A 186 8.06 3.84 -5.15
CA MET A 186 8.98 4.80 -4.52
C MET A 186 8.31 5.56 -3.36
N ALA A 187 7.06 6.00 -3.55
CA ALA A 187 6.30 6.67 -2.51
C ALA A 187 5.98 5.74 -1.33
N LEU A 188 5.64 4.48 -1.60
CA LEU A 188 5.36 3.45 -0.59
C LEU A 188 6.61 3.18 0.25
N MET A 189 7.78 3.00 -0.38
CA MET A 189 9.05 2.82 0.32
C MET A 189 9.30 3.97 1.30
N LYS A 190 9.15 5.22 0.85
CA LYS A 190 9.33 6.41 1.68
C LYS A 190 8.30 6.48 2.81
N ALA A 191 7.03 6.23 2.51
CA ALA A 191 5.94 6.26 3.47
C ALA A 191 6.13 5.20 4.57
N CYS A 192 6.42 3.97 4.18
CA CYS A 192 6.70 2.86 5.09
C CYS A 192 7.91 3.14 5.98
N GLY A 193 8.97 3.75 5.44
CA GLY A 193 10.15 4.16 6.21
C GLY A 193 9.79 5.08 7.38
N ALA A 194 8.86 6.02 7.17
CA ALA A 194 8.38 6.91 8.23
C ALA A 194 7.58 6.18 9.35
N HIS A 195 7.09 4.97 9.07
CA HIS A 195 6.37 4.11 10.01
C HIS A 195 7.20 2.94 10.54
N GLY A 196 8.52 2.95 10.33
CA GLY A 196 9.42 1.90 10.81
C GLY A 196 9.32 0.58 10.01
N LEU A 197 8.92 0.66 8.75
CA LEU A 197 8.88 -0.46 7.82
C LEU A 197 9.87 -0.19 6.69
N GLN A 198 10.79 -1.12 6.43
CA GLN A 198 11.78 -0.98 5.36
C GLN A 198 11.61 -2.08 4.32
N PHE A 199 11.40 -1.68 3.07
CA PHE A 199 11.19 -2.58 1.93
C PHE A 199 12.12 -2.14 0.79
N GLU A 200 12.86 -3.10 0.24
CA GLU A 200 13.83 -2.86 -0.85
C GLU A 200 13.76 -4.01 -1.87
N GLY A 201 14.08 -3.68 -3.13
CA GLY A 201 14.12 -4.64 -4.25
C GLY A 201 12.80 -5.39 -4.43
N ASP A 202 12.90 -6.69 -4.68
CA ASP A 202 11.77 -7.60 -4.91
C ASP A 202 10.71 -7.57 -3.79
N HIS A 203 11.10 -7.18 -2.57
CA HIS A 203 10.13 -7.05 -1.49
C HIS A 203 9.28 -5.79 -1.61
N LEU A 204 9.83 -4.69 -2.11
CA LEU A 204 9.02 -3.52 -2.40
C LEU A 204 7.99 -3.85 -3.48
N ASP A 205 8.38 -4.66 -4.46
CA ASP A 205 7.48 -5.17 -5.50
C ASP A 205 6.38 -6.04 -4.90
N TYR A 206 6.75 -7.03 -4.08
CA TYR A 206 5.79 -7.88 -3.37
C TYR A 206 4.82 -7.07 -2.49
N MET A 207 5.34 -6.14 -1.68
CA MET A 207 4.52 -5.32 -0.79
C MET A 207 3.57 -4.40 -1.57
N TYR A 208 4.04 -3.86 -2.69
CA TYR A 208 3.18 -3.09 -3.58
C TYR A 208 2.10 -3.95 -4.23
N GLU A 209 2.41 -5.17 -4.66
CA GLU A 209 1.40 -6.11 -5.14
C GLU A 209 0.37 -6.46 -4.07
N GLN A 210 0.78 -6.63 -2.81
CA GLN A 210 -0.16 -6.84 -1.70
C GLN A 210 -1.07 -5.64 -1.48
N LEU A 211 -0.54 -4.42 -1.58
CA LEU A 211 -1.34 -3.20 -1.49
C LEU A 211 -2.37 -3.12 -2.63
N VAL A 212 -1.95 -3.34 -3.87
CA VAL A 212 -2.85 -3.30 -5.03
C VAL A 212 -3.92 -4.40 -4.92
N ARG A 213 -3.54 -5.58 -4.41
CA ARG A 213 -4.49 -6.65 -4.10
C ARG A 213 -5.52 -6.24 -3.05
N TYR A 214 -5.08 -5.59 -1.98
CA TYR A 214 -5.98 -5.12 -0.92
C TYR A 214 -7.01 -4.11 -1.46
N VAL A 215 -6.55 -3.16 -2.27
CA VAL A 215 -7.41 -2.21 -3.01
C VAL A 215 -8.41 -2.94 -3.92
N TYR A 216 -7.94 -3.93 -4.67
CA TYR A 216 -8.76 -4.69 -5.60
C TYR A 216 -9.85 -5.51 -4.89
N GLU A 217 -9.54 -6.13 -3.75
CA GLU A 217 -10.54 -6.84 -2.94
C GLU A 217 -11.56 -5.88 -2.33
N ALA A 218 -11.13 -4.70 -1.85
CA ALA A 218 -12.05 -3.66 -1.40
C ALA A 218 -13.00 -3.20 -2.52
N ALA A 219 -12.49 -3.04 -3.74
CA ALA A 219 -13.30 -2.70 -4.91
C ALA A 219 -14.35 -3.78 -5.25
N LYS A 220 -14.08 -5.05 -4.95
CA LYS A 220 -15.00 -6.17 -5.18
C LYS A 220 -16.05 -6.38 -4.10
N ALA A 221 -15.78 -5.93 -2.87
CA ALA A 221 -16.66 -6.20 -1.74
C ALA A 221 -18.09 -5.71 -2.03
N PRO A 222 -19.13 -6.53 -1.77
CA PRO A 222 -20.52 -6.15 -2.03
C PRO A 222 -20.99 -5.10 -1.02
N TRP A 223 -21.29 -3.89 -1.51
CA TRP A 223 -21.70 -2.76 -0.66
C TRP A 223 -22.90 -3.09 0.22
N ASP A 224 -23.90 -3.81 -0.30
CA ASP A 224 -25.13 -4.08 0.45
C ASP A 224 -24.97 -5.16 1.54
N VAL A 225 -23.84 -5.88 1.58
CA VAL A 225 -23.54 -6.86 2.63
C VAL A 225 -22.70 -6.22 3.73
N ASP A 226 -21.59 -5.60 3.35
CA ASP A 226 -20.65 -4.97 4.28
C ASP A 226 -19.96 -3.77 3.60
N PRO A 227 -20.46 -2.54 3.81
CA PRO A 227 -19.87 -1.33 3.26
C PRO A 227 -18.43 -1.08 3.74
N ASP A 228 -18.07 -1.53 4.93
CA ASP A 228 -16.77 -1.21 5.53
C ASP A 228 -15.64 -1.96 4.83
N GLN A 229 -15.93 -3.11 4.19
CA GLN A 229 -14.97 -3.81 3.34
C GLN A 229 -14.55 -3.01 2.10
N LYS A 230 -15.33 -2.00 1.68
CA LYS A 230 -14.92 -1.08 0.59
C LYS A 230 -13.99 0.03 1.06
N LYS A 231 -13.89 0.25 2.37
CA LYS A 231 -13.18 1.38 2.97
C LYS A 231 -11.81 0.93 3.45
N ILE A 232 -10.80 1.71 3.11
CA ILE A 232 -9.44 1.51 3.57
C ILE A 232 -9.06 2.75 4.38
N ASP A 233 -8.99 2.58 5.70
CA ASP A 233 -8.45 3.60 6.59
C ASP A 233 -6.94 3.39 6.83
N LYS A 234 -6.30 4.40 7.41
CA LYS A 234 -4.86 4.39 7.68
C LYS A 234 -4.41 3.27 8.61
N SER A 235 -5.19 2.95 9.64
CA SER A 235 -4.85 1.91 10.60
C SER A 235 -4.92 0.52 9.99
N SER A 236 -6.01 0.22 9.27
CA SER A 236 -6.19 -1.03 8.53
C SER A 236 -5.09 -1.24 7.48
N LEU A 237 -4.69 -0.18 6.78
CA LEU A 237 -3.58 -0.24 5.83
C LEU A 237 -2.23 -0.53 6.50
N LEU A 238 -1.93 0.11 7.64
CA LEU A 238 -0.70 -0.15 8.38
C LEU A 238 -0.65 -1.58 8.93
N ASP A 239 -1.77 -2.09 9.42
CA ASP A 239 -1.86 -3.45 9.94
C ASP A 239 -1.68 -4.50 8.84
N LEU A 240 -2.24 -4.26 7.64
CA LEU A 240 -1.94 -5.06 6.46
C LEU A 240 -0.44 -5.09 6.17
N LEU A 241 0.20 -3.91 6.07
CA LEU A 241 1.61 -3.81 5.71
C LEU A 241 2.52 -4.48 6.76
N ARG A 242 2.20 -4.35 8.04
CA ARG A 242 2.91 -5.03 9.12
C ARG A 242 2.71 -6.54 9.05
N GLY A 243 1.49 -7.00 8.88
CA GLY A 243 1.16 -8.43 8.80
C GLY A 243 1.78 -9.12 7.59
N GLU A 244 1.83 -8.46 6.43
CA GLU A 244 2.54 -8.98 5.25
C GLU A 244 4.05 -8.96 5.43
N SER A 245 4.59 -7.93 6.09
CA SER A 245 6.02 -7.88 6.44
C SER A 245 6.42 -9.04 7.37
N GLU A 246 5.60 -9.35 8.37
CA GLU A 246 5.82 -10.49 9.27
C GLU A 246 5.73 -11.83 8.55
N ARG A 247 4.71 -12.01 7.69
CA ARG A 247 4.53 -13.23 6.88
C ARG A 247 5.64 -13.47 5.89
N ALA A 248 6.14 -12.41 5.25
CA ALA A 248 7.29 -12.46 4.36
C ALA A 248 8.62 -12.67 5.12
N GLY A 249 8.61 -12.69 6.46
CA GLY A 249 9.82 -12.84 7.28
C GLY A 249 10.74 -11.62 7.24
N MET A 250 10.20 -10.46 6.88
CA MET A 250 10.94 -9.22 6.63
C MET A 250 11.28 -8.47 7.93
N PRO A 251 12.31 -7.59 7.93
CA PRO A 251 12.64 -6.77 9.08
C PRO A 251 11.57 -5.68 9.29
N THR A 252 10.69 -5.87 10.26
CA THR A 252 9.94 -4.77 10.89
C THR A 252 10.82 -4.09 11.95
N MET A 253 10.64 -2.80 12.25
CA MET A 253 11.34 -2.21 13.42
C MET A 253 10.92 -2.85 14.77
N THR A 254 9.80 -3.58 14.81
CA THR A 254 9.36 -4.45 15.92
C THR A 254 10.01 -5.85 15.92
N ALA A 255 10.83 -6.16 14.93
CA ALA A 255 11.56 -7.42 14.83
C ALA A 255 12.62 -7.55 15.94
N GLY A 256 12.71 -8.72 16.56
CA GLY A 256 13.61 -8.98 17.68
C GLY A 256 12.98 -8.81 19.07
N THR A 257 11.71 -8.40 19.17
CA THR A 257 10.99 -8.30 20.46
C THR A 257 10.75 -9.67 21.09
N ALA A 258 10.37 -10.67 20.29
CA ALA A 258 10.19 -12.04 20.76
C ALA A 258 11.53 -12.67 21.14
N LEU A 259 12.58 -12.46 20.33
CA LEU A 259 13.95 -12.88 20.65
C LEU A 259 14.43 -12.24 21.95
N ARG A 260 14.33 -10.91 22.09
CA ARG A 260 14.70 -10.17 23.30
C ARG A 260 13.99 -10.72 24.53
N ARG A 261 12.65 -10.90 24.45
CA ARG A 261 11.85 -11.45 25.56
C ARG A 261 12.32 -12.84 25.95
N LYS A 262 12.56 -13.73 24.98
CA LYS A 262 12.99 -15.12 25.22
C LYS A 262 14.40 -15.21 25.78
N MET A 263 15.32 -14.37 25.30
CA MET A 263 16.67 -14.30 25.84
C MET A 263 16.66 -13.73 27.26
N LYS A 264 15.89 -12.67 27.55
CA LYS A 264 15.74 -12.18 28.92
C LYS A 264 15.14 -13.23 29.86
N ALA A 265 14.11 -13.94 29.42
CA ALA A 265 13.52 -15.06 30.18
C ALA A 265 14.52 -16.21 30.42
N ALA A 266 15.51 -16.38 29.54
CA ALA A 266 16.56 -17.37 29.64
C ALA A 266 17.79 -16.93 30.45
N GLY A 267 17.76 -15.72 31.03
CA GLY A 267 18.83 -15.20 31.90
C GLY A 267 19.95 -14.43 31.20
N PHE A 268 19.77 -14.04 29.93
CA PHE A 268 20.79 -13.26 29.20
C PHE A 268 20.80 -11.78 29.62
N ASP A 269 21.99 -11.19 29.71
CA ASP A 269 22.16 -9.76 29.95
C ASP A 269 21.81 -8.90 28.71
N ASP A 270 21.77 -7.57 28.88
CA ASP A 270 21.43 -6.66 27.76
C ASP A 270 22.50 -6.61 26.67
N THR A 271 23.75 -6.93 26.98
CA THR A 271 24.85 -6.93 26.03
C THR A 271 24.72 -8.12 25.08
N ALA A 272 24.52 -9.32 25.62
CA ALA A 272 24.30 -10.53 24.85
C ALA A 272 23.04 -10.44 23.99
N VAL A 273 21.96 -9.85 24.52
CA VAL A 273 20.74 -9.59 23.75
C VAL A 273 21.01 -8.66 22.56
N LYS A 274 21.79 -7.58 22.75
CA LYS A 274 22.17 -6.67 21.65
C LYS A 274 23.00 -7.40 20.60
N SER A 275 24.00 -8.18 21.01
CA SER A 275 24.84 -8.95 20.09
C SER A 275 24.03 -9.98 19.28
N ALA A 276 23.07 -10.67 19.90
CA ALA A 276 22.18 -11.59 19.19
C ALA A 276 21.28 -10.89 18.16
N LEU A 277 20.77 -9.70 18.50
CA LEU A 277 19.99 -8.88 17.57
C LEU A 277 20.84 -8.41 16.37
N GLU A 278 22.11 -8.06 16.59
CA GLU A 278 23.04 -7.72 15.52
C GLU A 278 23.36 -8.92 14.62
N LEU A 279 23.61 -10.09 15.19
CA LEU A 279 23.84 -11.33 14.43
C LEU A 279 22.62 -11.71 13.59
N ARG A 280 21.41 -11.57 14.15
CA ARG A 280 20.16 -11.75 13.42
C ARG A 280 20.02 -10.77 12.25
N ARG A 281 20.33 -9.48 12.47
CA ARG A 281 20.32 -8.46 11.41
C ARG A 281 21.32 -8.79 10.30
N LYS A 282 22.54 -9.20 10.65
CA LYS A 282 23.58 -9.62 9.69
C LYS A 282 23.14 -10.84 8.89
N PHE A 283 22.57 -11.87 9.54
CA PHE A 283 22.01 -13.03 8.86
C PHE A 283 20.91 -12.63 7.88
N ARG A 284 19.97 -11.77 8.29
CA ARG A 284 18.89 -11.31 7.40
C ARG A 284 19.44 -10.55 6.21
N SER A 285 20.34 -9.58 6.42
CA SER A 285 20.98 -8.83 5.34
C SER A 285 21.68 -9.74 4.34
N ARG A 286 22.41 -10.76 4.81
CA ARG A 286 23.05 -11.75 3.92
C ARG A 286 22.06 -12.69 3.26
N SER A 287 20.96 -13.03 3.91
CA SER A 287 19.93 -13.91 3.34
C SER A 287 19.19 -13.27 2.17
N LEU A 288 19.37 -11.98 1.94
CA LEU A 288 18.85 -11.24 0.78
C LEU A 288 19.87 -11.12 -0.36
N ASP A 289 21.12 -11.57 -0.15
CA ASP A 289 22.16 -11.56 -1.18
C ASP A 289 22.00 -12.79 -2.09
N PRO A 290 21.88 -12.63 -3.43
CA PRO A 290 21.76 -13.75 -4.37
C PRO A 290 22.85 -14.82 -4.22
N SER A 291 24.04 -14.46 -3.75
CA SER A 291 25.15 -15.39 -3.48
C SER A 291 24.90 -16.34 -2.28
N TYR A 292 24.00 -15.96 -1.37
CA TYR A 292 23.58 -16.76 -0.20
C TYR A 292 22.17 -17.37 -0.34
N VAL A 293 21.38 -16.89 -1.30
CA VAL A 293 20.02 -17.40 -1.62
C VAL A 293 20.09 -18.70 -2.44
N GLY A 294 21.18 -18.95 -3.18
CA GLY A 294 21.39 -20.16 -3.98
C GLY A 294 22.51 -21.08 -3.47
N GLY A 295 22.39 -22.39 -3.75
CA GLY A 295 23.48 -23.38 -3.56
C GLY A 295 23.63 -23.94 -2.13
N LYS A 296 24.87 -24.25 -1.73
CA LYS A 296 25.23 -24.95 -0.47
C LYS A 296 24.78 -24.22 0.81
N ALA A 297 24.70 -22.89 0.81
CA ALA A 297 24.25 -22.12 1.97
C ALA A 297 22.80 -22.45 2.39
N LYS A 298 21.96 -22.82 1.41
CA LYS A 298 20.59 -23.31 1.66
C LYS A 298 20.60 -24.68 2.34
N GLU A 299 21.43 -25.61 1.87
CA GLU A 299 21.59 -26.95 2.44
C GLU A 299 22.05 -26.88 3.91
N TYR A 300 23.02 -26.02 4.23
CA TYR A 300 23.46 -25.81 5.61
C TYR A 300 22.38 -25.17 6.48
N ARG A 301 21.56 -24.26 5.92
CA ARG A 301 20.42 -23.66 6.64
C ARG A 301 19.35 -24.71 6.97
N GLU A 302 19.04 -25.60 6.03
CA GLU A 302 18.10 -26.70 6.24
C GLU A 302 18.63 -27.69 7.29
N ALA A 303 19.92 -28.05 7.22
CA ALA A 303 20.57 -28.89 8.22
C ALA A 303 20.55 -28.26 9.62
N ALA A 304 20.83 -26.95 9.71
CA ALA A 304 20.75 -26.18 10.94
C ALA A 304 19.32 -26.15 11.50
N TYR A 305 18.31 -25.95 10.66
CA TYR A 305 16.91 -25.94 11.08
C TYR A 305 16.50 -27.27 11.69
N VAL A 306 16.81 -28.39 11.03
CA VAL A 306 16.52 -29.75 11.53
C VAL A 306 17.25 -30.00 12.86
N ALA A 307 18.50 -29.57 12.98
CA ALA A 307 19.27 -29.73 14.21
C ALA A 307 18.67 -28.93 15.38
N LEU A 308 18.34 -27.66 15.16
CA LEU A 308 17.71 -26.80 16.16
C LEU A 308 16.32 -27.32 16.57
N HIS A 309 15.54 -27.83 15.62
CA HIS A 309 14.24 -28.43 15.91
C HIS A 309 14.37 -29.69 16.78
N ARG A 310 15.35 -30.56 16.48
CA ARG A 310 15.65 -31.76 17.30
C ARG A 310 16.11 -31.39 18.71
N LEU A 311 16.99 -30.39 18.84
CA LEU A 311 17.45 -29.92 20.16
C LEU A 311 16.29 -29.33 20.97
N ARG A 312 15.43 -28.52 20.34
CA ARG A 312 14.22 -27.98 20.97
C ARG A 312 13.28 -29.08 21.45
N GLY A 313 13.05 -30.12 20.64
CA GLY A 313 12.22 -31.26 21.01
C GLY A 313 12.74 -32.02 22.23
N LYS A 314 14.07 -32.04 22.42
CA LYS A 314 14.73 -32.66 23.58
C LYS A 314 14.80 -31.75 24.81
N LEU A 315 14.57 -30.44 24.68
CA LEU A 315 14.71 -29.48 25.79
C LEU A 315 13.81 -29.82 27.00
N ALA A 316 12.65 -30.41 26.75
CA ALA A 316 11.71 -30.81 27.80
C ALA A 316 12.16 -32.07 28.56
N SER A 317 12.89 -32.98 27.91
CA SER A 317 13.26 -34.30 28.47
C SER A 317 14.75 -34.43 28.82
N ASP A 318 15.59 -33.50 28.38
CA ASP A 318 17.02 -33.53 28.63
C ASP A 318 17.37 -32.87 29.98
N LEU A 319 17.70 -33.71 30.97
CA LEU A 319 18.08 -33.31 32.32
C LEU A 319 19.49 -32.72 32.41
N THR A 320 20.31 -32.85 31.36
CA THR A 320 21.68 -32.30 31.35
C THR A 320 21.72 -30.79 31.10
N VAL A 321 20.64 -30.22 30.58
CA VAL A 321 20.48 -28.80 30.31
C VAL A 321 19.95 -28.12 31.57
N LYS A 322 20.83 -27.39 32.27
CA LYS A 322 20.53 -26.76 33.57
C LYS A 322 19.72 -25.47 33.43
N ASP A 323 20.03 -24.65 32.43
CA ASP A 323 19.39 -23.36 32.19
C ASP A 323 19.41 -22.99 30.70
N GLY A 324 18.86 -21.81 30.37
CA GLY A 324 18.76 -21.34 28.99
C GLY A 324 20.10 -20.92 28.36
N LEU A 325 21.10 -20.56 29.17
CA LEU A 325 22.46 -20.25 28.70
C LEU A 325 23.15 -21.54 28.24
N ALA A 326 23.10 -22.59 29.07
CA ALA A 326 23.65 -23.90 28.73
C ALA A 326 22.97 -24.51 27.50
N PHE A 327 21.68 -24.28 27.31
CA PHE A 327 20.99 -24.72 26.10
C PHE A 327 21.45 -23.96 24.85
N GLN A 328 21.59 -22.64 24.94
CA GLN A 328 22.04 -21.84 23.80
C GLN A 328 23.48 -22.17 23.40
N GLU A 329 24.38 -22.40 24.36
CA GLU A 329 25.74 -22.87 24.09
C GLU A 329 25.71 -24.19 23.30
N ARG A 330 24.84 -25.12 23.70
CA ARG A 330 24.67 -26.39 22.99
C ARG A 330 24.14 -26.21 21.56
N CYS A 331 23.23 -25.25 21.36
CA CYS A 331 22.78 -24.88 20.03
C CYS A 331 23.94 -24.30 19.18
N CYS A 332 24.72 -23.36 19.73
CA CYS A 332 25.90 -22.81 19.05
C CYS A 332 26.92 -23.87 18.69
N ASN A 333 27.31 -24.73 19.64
CA ASN A 333 28.22 -25.86 19.39
C ASN A 333 27.71 -26.77 18.26
N LYS A 334 26.39 -26.98 18.16
CA LYS A 334 25.83 -27.80 17.09
C LYS A 334 25.89 -27.09 15.73
N LEU A 335 25.67 -25.78 15.70
CA LEU A 335 25.76 -24.99 14.48
C LEU A 335 27.22 -24.84 14.02
N GLU A 336 28.16 -24.69 14.94
CA GLU A 336 29.61 -24.73 14.67
C GLU A 336 30.02 -26.07 14.05
N GLN A 337 29.53 -27.19 14.56
CA GLN A 337 29.77 -28.50 13.93
C GLN A 337 29.24 -28.58 12.49
N ILE A 338 28.07 -27.99 12.23
CA ILE A 338 27.50 -27.95 10.89
C ILE A 338 28.35 -27.05 9.99
N ALA A 339 28.78 -25.88 10.48
CA ALA A 339 29.64 -24.97 9.74
C ALA A 339 31.03 -25.58 9.46
N ALA A 340 31.61 -26.31 10.42
CA ALA A 340 32.89 -26.98 10.29
C ALA A 340 32.87 -28.13 9.27
N SER A 341 31.69 -28.67 8.94
CA SER A 341 31.54 -29.63 7.85
C SER A 341 31.62 -29.00 6.45
N ALA A 342 31.69 -27.65 6.36
CA ALA A 342 31.91 -26.93 5.12
C ALA A 342 33.38 -26.82 4.73
N GLN A 343 33.66 -26.49 3.47
CA GLN A 343 35.03 -26.31 2.99
C GLN A 343 35.76 -25.18 3.75
N PRO A 344 37.09 -25.26 3.97
CA PRO A 344 37.84 -24.40 4.89
C PRO A 344 37.82 -22.88 4.61
N GLN A 345 37.25 -22.44 3.49
CA GLN A 345 37.28 -21.04 3.06
C GLN A 345 36.10 -20.19 3.56
N ASP A 346 35.07 -20.78 4.17
CA ASP A 346 33.88 -20.02 4.57
C ASP A 346 33.75 -19.83 6.09
N ARG A 347 34.72 -19.11 6.68
CA ARG A 347 34.65 -18.66 8.09
C ARG A 347 33.41 -17.79 8.39
N SER A 348 32.67 -17.37 7.37
CA SER A 348 31.49 -16.53 7.50
C SER A 348 30.20 -17.34 7.76
N LEU A 349 30.24 -18.66 7.51
CA LEU A 349 29.09 -19.56 7.61
C LEU A 349 28.62 -19.76 9.06
N GLU A 350 29.54 -19.86 10.01
CA GLU A 350 29.21 -20.03 11.43
C GLU A 350 28.39 -18.84 11.95
N THR A 351 28.91 -17.63 11.77
CA THR A 351 28.22 -16.37 12.13
C THR A 351 26.84 -16.28 11.47
N TYR A 352 26.75 -16.73 10.23
CA TYR A 352 25.50 -16.78 9.47
C TYR A 352 24.49 -17.77 10.07
N LEU A 353 24.90 -19.00 10.42
CA LEU A 353 24.04 -20.00 11.04
C LEU A 353 23.59 -19.61 12.46
N ILE A 354 24.46 -18.95 13.23
CA ILE A 354 24.09 -18.41 14.54
C ILE A 354 23.05 -17.30 14.38
N GLY A 355 23.23 -16.39 13.42
CA GLY A 355 22.21 -15.38 13.10
C GLY A 355 20.88 -15.99 12.64
N PHE A 356 20.92 -17.12 11.91
CA PHE A 356 19.73 -17.89 11.53
C PHE A 356 18.98 -18.44 12.75
N MET A 357 19.68 -19.02 13.74
CA MET A 357 19.05 -19.49 14.98
C MET A 357 18.27 -18.37 15.69
N TYR A 358 18.86 -17.18 15.78
CA TYR A 358 18.19 -16.02 16.37
C TYR A 358 16.99 -15.55 15.56
N ASP A 359 17.03 -15.69 14.23
CA ASP A 359 15.88 -15.43 13.37
C ASP A 359 14.72 -16.41 13.64
N VAL A 360 15.01 -17.71 13.66
CA VAL A 360 14.02 -18.78 13.97
C VAL A 360 13.45 -18.62 15.39
N THR A 361 14.27 -18.19 16.34
CA THR A 361 13.84 -17.90 17.72
C THR A 361 12.84 -16.75 17.78
N ASP A 362 13.09 -15.68 17.00
CA ASP A 362 12.19 -14.54 16.91
C ASP A 362 10.85 -14.92 16.27
N ARG A 363 10.85 -15.80 15.25
CA ARG A 363 9.65 -16.36 14.59
C ARG A 363 8.85 -17.38 15.42
N CYS A 364 9.21 -17.56 16.68
CA CYS A 364 8.56 -18.52 17.59
C CYS A 364 8.69 -20.01 17.25
N GLU A 365 9.60 -20.34 16.35
CA GLU A 365 9.97 -21.71 16.02
C GLU A 365 11.08 -22.26 16.93
N HIS A 366 11.72 -21.41 17.74
CA HIS A 366 12.70 -21.82 18.74
C HIS A 366 12.53 -21.08 20.08
N LYS A 367 13.09 -21.65 21.15
CA LYS A 367 13.08 -21.11 22.53
C LYS A 367 14.28 -21.65 23.31
N PHE A 368 14.75 -20.87 24.28
CA PHE A 368 15.87 -21.24 25.16
C PHE A 368 15.43 -21.78 26.52
N THR A 369 14.17 -21.57 26.89
CA THR A 369 13.59 -22.05 28.15
C THR A 369 12.60 -23.18 27.90
N ARG A 370 12.34 -23.98 28.93
CA ARG A 370 11.29 -25.00 28.92
C ARG A 370 9.90 -24.38 28.76
#